data_AF-A0A7L8ADV5-F1
#
_entry.id   AF-A0A7L8ADV5-F1
#
_cell.length_a   1.000
_cell.length_b   1.000
_cell.length_c   1.000
_cell.angle_alpha   90.00
_cell.angle_beta   90.00
_cell.angle_gamma   90.00
#
_symmetry.space_group_name_H-M   'P 1'
#
loop_
_entity.id
_entity.type
_entity.pdbx_description
1 polymer ?
#
loop_
_entity_poly.entity_id
_entity_poly.type
_entity_poly.pdbx_seq_one_letter_code
_entity_poly.pdbx_strand_id
1 'polypeptide(L)'
;MKTIKKITAVLALLAVLFTSCSDTKKTNEAFKTVKIELADGNTVNYKLGTTGTLSFDDWKGYNTINSELYEIERMDLVATTAKIEEMQASIANLGNTIPAWLRTEEVLEDIDDVQEEYQKLLKEKNEPVKNVKQNLEELIEKFDDLREELNETIDKYKK
;
A
#
# COMPACT_ATOMS: atom_id res chain seq x y z
N MET A 1 50.85 -56.70 -0.79
CA MET A 1 50.62 -55.46 -0.03
C MET A 1 50.29 -54.32 -0.99
N LYS A 2 49.11 -53.72 -0.79
CA LYS A 2 48.73 -52.31 -1.03
C LYS A 2 49.00 -51.69 -2.42
N THR A 3 47.97 -51.86 -3.25
CA THR A 3 47.33 -50.95 -4.23
C THR A 3 48.03 -49.67 -4.73
N ILE A 4 47.98 -49.54 -6.05
CA ILE A 4 48.43 -48.45 -6.91
C ILE A 4 47.46 -47.26 -6.90
N LYS A 5 48.07 -46.08 -6.72
CA LYS A 5 47.81 -44.72 -7.20
C LYS A 5 46.51 -44.38 -7.98
N LYS A 6 45.79 -43.40 -7.43
CA LYS A 6 45.38 -42.08 -8.00
C LYS A 6 44.42 -41.97 -9.22
N ILE A 7 43.30 -41.29 -8.93
CA ILE A 7 42.60 -40.20 -9.67
C ILE A 7 41.46 -40.56 -10.66
N THR A 8 40.35 -39.85 -10.45
CA THR A 8 39.23 -39.44 -11.34
C THR A 8 38.08 -40.40 -11.61
N ALA A 9 36.92 -40.06 -11.04
CA ALA A 9 35.70 -39.83 -11.83
C ALA A 9 34.79 -38.84 -11.08
N VAL A 10 34.46 -37.77 -11.77
CA VAL A 10 33.52 -36.71 -11.39
C VAL A 10 32.10 -37.29 -11.36
N LEU A 11 31.35 -37.03 -10.29
CA LEU A 11 29.89 -37.00 -10.37
C LEU A 11 29.39 -35.78 -9.60
N ALA A 12 29.17 -34.71 -10.36
CA ALA A 12 28.41 -33.56 -9.91
C ALA A 12 26.98 -34.01 -9.61
N LEU A 13 26.58 -33.98 -8.36
CA LEU A 13 25.18 -33.93 -7.98
C LEU A 13 24.91 -32.53 -7.46
N LEU A 14 24.48 -31.68 -8.40
CA LEU A 14 23.66 -30.52 -8.08
C LEU A 14 22.44 -31.04 -7.32
N ALA A 15 22.42 -30.86 -6.01
CA ALA A 15 21.20 -30.76 -5.25
C ALA A 15 21.06 -29.30 -4.84
N VAL A 16 20.63 -28.50 -5.80
CA VAL A 16 20.06 -27.19 -5.57
C VAL A 16 18.75 -27.43 -4.82
N LEU A 17 18.82 -27.42 -3.49
CA LEU A 17 17.65 -27.21 -2.66
C LEU A 17 17.54 -25.71 -2.44
N PHE A 18 17.10 -24.99 -3.47
CA PHE A 18 16.31 -23.79 -3.21
C PHE A 18 15.00 -24.28 -2.59
N THR A 19 15.02 -24.57 -1.29
CA THR A 19 13.82 -24.38 -0.49
C THR A 19 13.57 -22.89 -0.53
N SER A 20 12.85 -22.46 -1.56
CA SER A 20 12.20 -21.17 -1.62
C SER A 20 11.21 -21.17 -0.45
N CYS A 21 11.69 -20.77 0.73
CA CYS A 21 10.83 -20.05 1.65
C CYS A 21 10.48 -18.78 0.90
N SER A 22 9.37 -18.81 0.18
CA SER A 22 8.51 -17.62 0.10
C SER A 22 8.01 -17.40 1.53
N ASP A 23 8.91 -16.87 2.36
CA ASP A 23 8.55 -16.05 3.48
C ASP A 23 7.84 -14.85 2.88
N THR A 24 6.54 -15.00 2.60
CA THR A 24 5.61 -13.88 2.59
C THR A 24 5.57 -13.40 4.05
N LYS A 25 6.68 -12.80 4.50
CA LYS A 25 6.69 -11.97 5.68
C LYS A 25 5.79 -10.81 5.31
N LYS A 26 4.52 -10.93 5.69
CA LYS A 26 3.78 -9.78 6.21
C LYS A 26 4.70 -9.24 7.31
N THR A 27 5.56 -8.30 6.93
CA THR A 27 6.26 -7.47 7.89
C THR A 27 5.13 -6.82 8.65
N ASN A 28 4.87 -7.28 9.88
CA ASN A 28 4.06 -6.51 10.81
C ASN A 28 4.84 -5.22 11.01
N GLU A 29 4.56 -4.21 10.19
CA GLU A 29 5.13 -2.89 10.41
C GLU A 29 4.81 -2.50 11.85
N ALA A 30 5.86 -2.16 12.59
CA ALA A 30 5.68 -1.73 13.95
C ALA A 30 5.05 -0.35 13.93
N PHE A 31 3.75 -0.27 14.23
CA PHE A 31 3.05 0.99 14.34
C PHE A 31 3.25 1.61 15.72
N LYS A 32 3.62 2.89 15.75
CA LYS A 32 3.55 3.73 16.95
C LYS A 32 2.19 4.42 16.97
N THR A 33 1.45 4.28 18.06
CA THR A 33 0.26 5.10 18.29
C THR A 33 0.69 6.52 18.70
N VAL A 34 0.14 7.52 18.02
CA VAL A 34 0.35 8.94 18.26
C VAL A 34 -1.00 9.56 18.64
N LYS A 35 -1.00 10.36 19.71
CA LYS A 35 -2.17 11.08 20.19
C LYS A 35 -2.06 12.54 19.76
N ILE A 36 -3.17 13.10 19.30
CA ILE A 36 -3.36 14.52 19.00
C ILE A 36 -4.44 15.07 19.93
N GLU A 37 -4.21 16.26 20.47
CA GLU A 37 -5.22 17.06 21.17
C GLU A 37 -5.78 18.10 20.20
N LEU A 38 -7.10 18.08 20.01
CA LEU A 38 -7.81 18.99 19.13
C LEU A 38 -8.16 20.29 19.85
N ALA A 39 -8.47 21.34 19.10
CA ALA A 39 -8.79 22.66 19.66
C ALA A 39 -10.04 22.68 20.56
N ASP A 40 -10.93 21.70 20.42
CA ASP A 40 -12.12 21.51 21.27
C ASP A 40 -11.83 20.73 22.57
N GLY A 41 -10.57 20.34 22.81
CA GLY A 41 -10.13 19.56 23.96
C GLY A 41 -10.35 18.04 23.82
N ASN A 42 -10.91 17.57 22.70
CA ASN A 42 -10.99 16.14 22.40
C ASN A 42 -9.62 15.61 21.97
N THR A 43 -9.40 14.31 22.13
CA THR A 43 -8.18 13.65 21.65
C THR A 43 -8.49 12.58 20.61
N VAL A 44 -7.71 12.56 19.55
CA VAL A 44 -7.75 11.53 18.51
C VAL A 44 -6.42 10.79 18.45
N ASN A 45 -6.44 9.57 17.93
CA ASN A 45 -5.24 8.77 17.74
C ASN A 45 -5.08 8.40 16.28
N TYR A 46 -3.84 8.38 15.83
CA TYR A 46 -3.44 7.73 14.59
C TYR A 46 -2.20 6.85 14.84
N LYS A 47 -1.89 6.01 13.88
CA LYS A 47 -0.77 5.07 13.91
C LYS A 47 0.21 5.45 12.81
N LEU A 48 1.49 5.52 13.18
CA LEU A 48 2.59 5.81 12.27
C LEU A 48 3.49 4.58 12.18
N GLY A 49 3.62 4.02 10.97
CA GLY A 49 4.56 2.96 10.63
C GLY A 49 5.99 3.48 10.56
N THR A 50 6.97 2.57 10.60
CA THR A 50 8.40 2.91 10.55
C THR A 50 8.84 3.56 9.24
N THR A 51 8.03 3.41 8.19
CA THR A 51 8.23 3.89 6.82
C THR A 51 7.47 5.19 6.54
N GLY A 52 6.76 5.74 7.52
CA GLY A 52 5.89 6.91 7.34
C GLY A 52 4.43 6.55 7.05
N THR A 53 4.09 5.27 6.92
CA THR A 53 2.73 4.81 6.64
C THR A 53 1.75 5.24 7.74
N LEU A 54 0.68 5.92 7.33
CA LEU A 54 -0.40 6.36 8.23
C LEU A 54 -1.48 5.29 8.35
N SER A 55 -2.08 5.21 9.53
CA SER A 55 -3.31 4.46 9.77
C SER A 55 -4.17 5.14 10.83
N PHE A 56 -5.48 5.21 10.63
CA PHE A 56 -6.40 5.95 11.48
C PHE A 56 -7.42 5.03 12.13
N ASP A 57 -7.69 5.21 13.43
CA ASP A 57 -8.65 4.35 14.14
C ASP A 57 -10.10 4.59 13.65
N ASP A 58 -10.40 5.80 13.18
CA ASP A 58 -11.70 6.29 12.73
C ASP A 58 -11.86 6.34 11.20
N TRP A 59 -10.87 5.87 10.42
CA TRP A 59 -10.94 5.87 8.94
C TRP A 59 -10.52 4.53 8.31
N LYS A 60 -11.39 3.52 8.46
CA LYS A 60 -11.13 2.16 7.97
C LYS A 60 -10.99 2.06 6.45
N GLY A 61 -11.75 2.88 5.71
CA GLY A 61 -11.69 2.93 4.23
C GLY A 61 -10.27 3.29 3.76
N TYR A 62 -9.71 4.37 4.29
CA TYR A 62 -8.33 4.77 4.03
C TYR A 62 -7.33 3.66 4.38
N ASN A 63 -7.42 3.07 5.58
CA ASN A 63 -6.48 2.02 5.99
C ASN A 63 -6.48 0.82 5.05
N THR A 64 -7.67 0.47 4.53
CA THR A 64 -7.85 -0.65 3.60
C THR A 64 -7.16 -0.33 2.29
N ILE A 65 -7.48 0.82 1.66
CA ILE A 65 -6.89 1.23 0.39
C ILE A 65 -5.37 1.41 0.51
N ASN A 66 -4.91 2.03 1.59
CA ASN A 66 -3.49 2.25 1.84
C ASN A 66 -2.72 0.92 1.84
N SER A 67 -3.26 -0.11 2.50
CA SER A 67 -2.67 -1.45 2.49
C SER A 67 -2.76 -2.12 1.11
N GLU A 68 -3.89 -1.97 0.43
CA GLU A 68 -4.14 -2.66 -0.85
C GLU A 68 -3.29 -2.09 -1.99
N LEU A 69 -3.07 -0.77 -2.04
CA LEU A 69 -2.19 -0.16 -3.03
C LEU A 69 -0.72 -0.60 -2.85
N TYR A 70 -0.23 -0.71 -1.60
CA TYR A 70 1.10 -1.29 -1.34
C TYR A 70 1.21 -2.77 -1.75
N GLU A 71 0.11 -3.53 -1.66
CA GLU A 71 0.09 -4.92 -2.14
C GLU A 71 0.09 -4.96 -3.68
N ILE A 72 -0.72 -4.11 -4.33
CA ILE A 72 -0.85 -4.03 -5.79
C ILE A 72 0.49 -3.72 -6.48
N GLU A 73 1.29 -2.81 -5.93
CA GLU A 73 2.64 -2.49 -6.44
C GLU A 73 3.56 -3.71 -6.56
N ARG A 74 3.25 -4.79 -5.82
CA ARG A 74 4.07 -6.01 -5.74
C ARG A 74 3.41 -7.21 -6.45
N MET A 75 2.24 -7.03 -7.06
CA MET A 75 1.43 -8.09 -7.67
C MET A 75 1.65 -8.20 -9.18
N ASP A 76 1.31 -9.37 -9.74
CA ASP A 76 1.15 -9.51 -11.20
C ASP A 76 -0.18 -8.92 -11.67
N LEU A 77 -0.25 -8.61 -12.97
CA LEU A 77 -1.38 -7.87 -13.56
C LEU A 77 -2.73 -8.58 -13.46
N VAL A 78 -2.75 -9.92 -13.46
CA VAL A 78 -4.00 -10.69 -13.36
C VAL A 78 -4.57 -10.53 -11.96
N ALA A 79 -3.71 -10.61 -10.94
CA ALA A 79 -4.10 -10.37 -9.57
C ALA A 79 -4.51 -8.90 -9.33
N THR A 80 -3.95 -7.95 -10.09
CA THR A 80 -4.33 -6.53 -10.05
C THR A 80 -5.79 -6.27 -10.44
N THR A 81 -6.34 -6.96 -11.46
CA THR A 81 -7.70 -6.65 -11.97
C THR A 81 -8.81 -6.98 -10.96
N ALA A 82 -8.74 -8.14 -10.31
CA ALA A 82 -9.69 -8.50 -9.25
C ALA A 82 -9.60 -7.53 -8.08
N LYS A 83 -8.37 -7.15 -7.70
CA LYS A 83 -8.14 -6.22 -6.59
C LYS A 83 -8.67 -4.81 -6.89
N ILE A 84 -8.55 -4.34 -8.13
CA ILE A 84 -9.16 -3.08 -8.57
C ILE A 84 -10.66 -3.11 -8.28
N GLU A 85 -11.39 -4.16 -8.64
CA GLU A 85 -12.84 -4.23 -8.40
C GLU A 85 -13.21 -4.24 -6.92
N GLU A 86 -12.43 -4.95 -6.09
CA GLU A 86 -12.66 -5.04 -4.64
C GLU A 86 -12.55 -3.67 -3.92
N MET A 87 -11.68 -2.78 -4.42
CA MET A 87 -11.46 -1.45 -3.82
C MET A 87 -12.61 -0.46 -4.03
N GLN A 88 -13.58 -0.76 -4.90
CA GLN A 88 -14.57 0.22 -5.37
C GLN A 88 -15.36 0.86 -4.24
N ALA A 89 -15.86 0.03 -3.31
CA ALA A 89 -16.68 0.50 -2.20
C ALA A 89 -15.86 1.35 -1.21
N SER A 90 -14.59 1.03 -1.01
CA SER A 90 -13.69 1.77 -0.12
C SER A 90 -13.35 3.13 -0.71
N ILE A 91 -12.94 3.18 -1.98
CA ILE A 91 -12.51 4.42 -2.65
C ILE A 91 -13.69 5.39 -2.79
N ALA A 92 -14.85 4.91 -3.24
CA ALA A 92 -16.05 5.74 -3.38
C ALA A 92 -16.54 6.36 -2.06
N ASN A 93 -16.14 5.81 -0.91
CA ASN A 93 -16.56 6.29 0.41
C ASN A 93 -15.49 7.08 1.17
N LEU A 94 -14.30 7.32 0.59
CA LEU A 94 -13.22 8.07 1.25
C LEU A 94 -13.72 9.41 1.79
N GLY A 95 -14.27 10.27 0.94
CA GLY A 95 -14.75 11.61 1.33
C GLY A 95 -15.99 11.61 2.25
N ASN A 96 -16.77 10.53 2.25
CA ASN A 96 -17.93 10.37 3.13
C ASN A 96 -17.54 9.93 4.54
N THR A 97 -16.39 9.27 4.67
CA THR A 97 -15.93 8.64 5.93
C THR A 97 -14.69 9.29 6.52
N ILE A 98 -14.15 10.32 5.87
CA ILE A 98 -13.01 11.07 6.38
C ILE A 98 -13.33 11.66 7.77
N PRO A 99 -12.44 11.49 8.76
CA PRO A 99 -12.57 12.12 10.05
C PRO A 99 -12.58 13.65 9.96
N ALA A 100 -13.43 14.30 10.77
CA ALA A 100 -13.58 15.76 10.74
C ALA A 100 -12.26 16.51 10.98
N TRP A 101 -11.36 15.96 11.79
CA TRP A 101 -10.05 16.56 12.11
C TRP A 101 -9.02 16.49 10.97
N LEU A 102 -9.30 15.70 9.92
CA LEU A 102 -8.49 15.61 8.70
C LEU A 102 -9.15 16.31 7.51
N ARG A 103 -10.38 16.84 7.68
CA ARG A 103 -11.21 17.34 6.58
C ARG A 103 -10.85 18.79 6.22
N THR A 104 -9.76 18.96 5.47
CA THR A 104 -9.37 20.24 4.85
C THR A 104 -9.84 20.30 3.39
N GLU A 105 -9.72 21.46 2.75
CA GLU A 105 -10.00 21.60 1.30
C GLU A 105 -9.00 20.77 0.48
N GLU A 106 -7.70 20.87 0.80
CA GLU A 106 -6.60 20.12 0.16
C GLU A 106 -6.83 18.60 0.24
N VAL A 107 -7.17 18.07 1.42
CA VAL A 107 -7.43 16.62 1.58
C VAL A 107 -8.69 16.17 0.84
N LEU A 108 -9.70 17.03 0.69
CA LEU A 108 -10.89 16.70 -0.09
C LEU A 108 -10.61 16.71 -1.59
N GLU A 109 -9.81 17.66 -2.07
CA GLU A 109 -9.34 17.70 -3.46
C GLU A 109 -8.57 16.43 -3.83
N ASP A 110 -7.62 16.00 -3.00
CA ASP A 110 -6.85 14.77 -3.24
C ASP A 110 -7.71 13.49 -3.17
N ILE A 111 -8.74 13.48 -2.31
CA ILE A 111 -9.71 12.38 -2.32
C ILE A 111 -10.47 12.34 -3.64
N ASP A 112 -10.88 13.49 -4.17
CA ASP A 112 -11.60 13.58 -5.44
C ASP A 112 -10.69 13.12 -6.60
N ASP A 113 -9.41 13.52 -6.61
CA ASP A 113 -8.39 13.06 -7.57
C ASP A 113 -8.18 11.54 -7.53
N VAL A 114 -8.05 10.95 -6.33
CA VAL A 114 -7.96 9.49 -6.14
C VAL A 114 -9.20 8.80 -6.70
N GLN A 115 -10.38 9.37 -6.45
CA GLN A 115 -11.64 8.81 -6.95
C GLN A 115 -11.72 8.88 -8.48
N GLU A 116 -11.29 9.98 -9.10
CA GLU A 116 -11.27 10.16 -10.56
C GLU A 116 -10.35 9.14 -11.23
N GLU A 117 -9.08 9.05 -10.81
CA GLU A 117 -8.12 8.12 -11.41
C GLU A 117 -8.51 6.66 -11.18
N TYR A 118 -9.10 6.35 -10.03
CA TYR A 118 -9.64 5.02 -9.79
C TYR A 118 -10.81 4.67 -10.73
N GLN A 119 -11.72 5.61 -11.01
CA GLN A 119 -12.81 5.37 -11.96
C GLN A 119 -12.28 5.12 -13.38
N LYS A 120 -11.26 5.88 -13.79
CA LYS A 120 -10.57 5.65 -15.07
C LYS A 120 -9.93 4.26 -15.12
N LEU A 121 -9.17 3.87 -14.09
CA LEU A 121 -8.59 2.53 -13.97
C LEU A 121 -9.65 1.43 -14.03
N LEU A 122 -10.76 1.58 -13.31
CA LEU A 122 -11.86 0.61 -13.28
C LEU A 122 -12.53 0.43 -14.65
N LYS A 123 -12.68 1.52 -15.42
CA LYS A 123 -13.24 1.51 -16.77
C LYS A 123 -12.28 0.87 -17.77
N GLU A 124 -10.99 1.12 -17.62
CA GLU A 124 -9.93 0.72 -18.56
C GLU A 124 -9.19 -0.56 -18.14
N LYS A 125 -9.64 -1.27 -17.10
CA LYS A 125 -9.01 -2.50 -16.58
C LYS A 125 -8.83 -3.64 -17.60
N ASN A 126 -9.54 -3.60 -18.73
CA ASN A 126 -9.45 -4.58 -19.83
C ASN A 126 -8.68 -4.05 -21.06
N GLU A 127 -8.12 -2.84 -20.99
CA GLU A 127 -7.28 -2.25 -22.04
C GLU A 127 -5.91 -2.97 -22.14
N PRO A 128 -5.09 -2.68 -23.17
CA PRO A 128 -3.75 -3.22 -23.24
C PRO A 128 -2.96 -3.01 -21.94
N VAL A 129 -2.20 -4.03 -21.54
CA VAL A 129 -1.45 -4.09 -20.28
C VAL A 129 -0.68 -2.80 -19.94
N LYS A 130 -0.09 -2.17 -20.95
CA LYS A 130 0.65 -0.91 -20.77
C LYS A 130 -0.25 0.22 -20.24
N ASN A 131 -1.48 0.33 -20.73
CA ASN A 131 -2.43 1.37 -20.35
C ASN A 131 -2.93 1.12 -18.92
N VAL A 132 -3.25 -0.14 -18.58
CA VAL A 132 -3.66 -0.51 -17.22
C VAL A 132 -2.56 -0.19 -16.20
N LYS A 133 -1.30 -0.47 -16.55
CA LYS A 133 -0.15 -0.12 -15.70
C LYS A 133 0.00 1.38 -15.53
N GLN A 134 -0.12 2.15 -16.61
CA GLN A 134 -0.04 3.61 -16.53
C GLN A 134 -1.15 4.19 -15.65
N ASN A 135 -2.40 3.77 -15.84
CA ASN A 135 -3.52 4.24 -15.02
C ASN A 135 -3.37 3.84 -13.54
N LEU A 136 -2.74 2.68 -13.27
CA LEU A 136 -2.43 2.28 -11.90
C LEU A 136 -1.33 3.16 -11.29
N GLU A 137 -0.29 3.50 -12.06
CA GLU A 137 0.75 4.45 -11.64
C GLU A 137 0.15 5.82 -11.32
N GLU A 138 -0.77 6.33 -12.15
CA GLU A 138 -1.49 7.59 -11.94
C GLU A 138 -2.36 7.54 -10.65
N LEU A 139 -3.09 6.42 -10.41
CA LEU A 139 -3.83 6.24 -9.15
C LEU A 139 -2.91 6.23 -7.92
N ILE A 140 -1.74 5.59 -8.01
CA ILE A 140 -0.78 5.54 -6.91
C ILE A 140 -0.22 6.93 -6.63
N GLU A 141 0.11 7.71 -7.67
CA GLU A 141 0.57 9.09 -7.54
C GLU A 141 -0.47 9.95 -6.81
N LYS A 142 -1.74 9.87 -7.19
CA LYS A 142 -2.81 10.60 -6.47
C LYS A 142 -3.02 10.16 -5.03
N PHE A 143 -2.76 8.89 -4.74
CA PHE A 143 -2.81 8.42 -3.36
C PHE A 143 -1.58 8.85 -2.54
N ASP A 144 -0.43 9.06 -3.19
CA ASP A 144 0.75 9.66 -2.57
C ASP A 144 0.54 11.14 -2.26
N ASP A 145 -0.08 11.90 -3.17
CA ASP A 145 -0.51 13.30 -2.92
C ASP A 145 -1.41 13.34 -1.67
N LEU A 146 -2.44 12.49 -1.61
CA LEU A 146 -3.30 12.37 -0.43
C LEU A 146 -2.52 12.03 0.87
N ARG A 147 -1.47 11.20 0.79
CA ARG A 147 -0.63 10.89 1.96
C ARG A 147 0.18 12.13 2.39
N GLU A 148 0.65 12.94 1.45
CA GLU A 148 1.35 14.20 1.72
C GLU A 148 0.42 15.17 2.46
N GLU A 149 -0.76 15.45 1.90
CA GLU A 149 -1.71 16.40 2.50
C GLU A 149 -2.23 15.96 3.88
N LEU A 150 -2.38 14.65 4.10
CA LEU A 150 -2.68 14.11 5.43
C LEU A 150 -1.54 14.34 6.42
N ASN A 151 -0.29 14.15 6.01
CA ASN A 151 0.87 14.45 6.87
C ASN A 151 0.95 15.93 7.19
N GLU A 152 0.77 16.81 6.20
CA GLU A 152 0.74 18.25 6.39
C GLU A 152 -0.35 18.67 7.37
N THR A 153 -1.56 18.11 7.20
CA THR A 153 -2.71 18.34 8.08
C THR A 153 -2.42 17.88 9.51
N ILE A 154 -1.82 16.70 9.69
CA ILE A 154 -1.41 16.19 11.01
C ILE A 154 -0.35 17.11 11.65
N ASP A 155 0.62 17.58 10.87
CA ASP A 155 1.70 18.43 11.36
C ASP A 155 1.22 19.81 11.82
N LYS A 156 0.09 20.30 11.29
CA LYS A 156 -0.59 21.52 11.78
C LYS A 156 -1.03 21.39 13.26
N TYR A 157 -1.24 20.16 13.78
CA TYR A 157 -1.58 19.93 15.20
C TYR A 157 -0.38 19.72 16.13
N LYS A 158 0.82 19.51 15.59
CA LYS A 158 2.04 19.32 16.39
C LYS A 158 2.75 20.63 16.74
N LYS A 159 2.27 21.75 16.18
CA LYS A 159 2.82 23.10 16.33
C LYS A 159 2.09 23.84 17.45
#